data_AF-A0A1J5KI04-F1
#
_entry.id   AF-A0A1J5KI04-F1
#
_cell.length_a   1.000
_cell.length_b   1.000
_cell.length_c   1.000
_cell.angle_alpha   90.00
_cell.angle_beta   90.00
_cell.angle_gamma   90.00
#
_symmetry.space_group_name_H-M   'P 1'
#
loop_
_entity.id
_entity.type
_entity.pdbx_description
1 polymer ?
#
loop_
_entity_poly.entity_id
_entity_poly.type
_entity_poly.pdbx_seq_one_letter_code
_entity_poly.pdbx_strand_id
1 'polypeptide(L)'
;MNTLKMIILLVASIQVMGATTVARPFSFSFYVDQENMQIEATLHQSCRYEKMVWSDSSQYYSDYKDIPLSVVSKKKAGMTEVTVSLDRTHKMKIEGFFKPTKGCYSNISLKVSDTKYSIGWANRFDKAIAMEVRTKQFYKKDDSQIDISLVRDTFENKVLTFFYKESVRQFNVFLYFDGERNWDVFSQSAAKNIKTGLPYLLKKK
;
A
#
# COMPACT_ATOMS: atom_id res chain seq x y z
N MET A 1 -38.64 -7.23 42.61
CA MET A 1 -37.28 -7.76 42.32
C MET A 1 -37.05 -8.10 40.83
N ASN A 2 -37.87 -7.57 39.89
CA ASN A 2 -37.80 -7.93 38.46
C ASN A 2 -37.23 -6.82 37.55
N THR A 3 -37.29 -5.54 37.98
CA THR A 3 -36.77 -4.40 37.21
C THR A 3 -35.25 -4.36 37.16
N LEU A 4 -34.56 -4.69 38.25
CA LEU A 4 -33.09 -4.75 38.30
C LEU A 4 -32.53 -5.86 37.38
N LYS A 5 -33.20 -7.01 37.32
CA LYS A 5 -32.84 -8.11 36.41
C LYS A 5 -33.04 -7.74 34.94
N MET A 6 -34.07 -6.96 34.62
CA MET A 6 -34.34 -6.51 33.25
C MET A 6 -33.32 -5.47 32.77
N ILE A 7 -32.86 -4.57 33.64
CA ILE A 7 -31.79 -3.60 33.35
C ILE A 7 -30.45 -4.32 33.13
N ILE A 8 -30.11 -5.32 33.93
CA ILE A 8 -28.88 -6.11 33.76
C ILE A 8 -28.89 -6.89 32.45
N LEU A 9 -30.03 -7.46 32.04
CA LEU A 9 -30.18 -8.11 30.72
C LEU A 9 -30.06 -7.13 29.55
N LEU A 10 -30.52 -5.88 29.71
CA LEU A 10 -30.38 -4.82 28.70
C LEU A 10 -28.93 -4.33 28.55
N VAL A 11 -28.14 -4.35 29.63
CA VAL A 11 -26.71 -4.00 29.58
C VAL A 11 -25.88 -5.17 29.04
N ALA A 12 -26.27 -6.41 29.32
CA ALA A 12 -25.61 -7.61 28.81
C ALA A 12 -25.85 -7.87 27.30
N SER A 13 -26.88 -7.26 26.70
CA SER A 13 -27.13 -7.32 25.26
C SER A 13 -26.35 -6.28 24.45
N ILE A 14 -25.65 -5.35 25.12
CA ILE A 14 -24.72 -4.42 24.47
C ILE A 14 -23.46 -5.21 24.10
N GLN A 15 -23.49 -5.90 22.96
CA GLN A 15 -22.31 -6.57 22.45
C GLN A 15 -21.23 -5.53 22.17
N VAL A 16 -20.17 -5.52 22.98
CA VAL A 16 -18.93 -4.81 22.65
C VAL A 16 -18.41 -5.39 21.35
N MET A 17 -18.69 -4.71 20.25
CA MET A 17 -18.30 -5.17 18.92
C MET A 17 -16.83 -4.85 18.71
N GLY A 18 -16.00 -5.90 18.73
CA GLY A 18 -14.62 -5.82 18.26
C GLY A 18 -14.54 -5.99 16.73
N ALA A 19 -13.55 -5.38 16.12
CA ALA A 19 -13.13 -5.68 14.76
C ALA A 19 -11.61 -5.83 14.74
N THR A 20 -11.15 -6.86 14.06
CA THR A 20 -9.73 -7.20 13.99
C THR A 20 -9.29 -7.28 12.54
N THR A 21 -8.12 -6.73 12.26
CA THR A 21 -7.37 -7.14 11.08
C THR A 21 -6.07 -7.83 11.46
N VAL A 22 -5.81 -8.97 10.83
CA VAL A 22 -4.67 -9.83 11.11
C VAL A 22 -3.86 -10.05 9.84
N ALA A 23 -2.58 -9.68 9.89
CA ALA A 23 -1.59 -10.05 8.90
C ALA A 23 -0.66 -11.11 9.50
N ARG A 24 -0.72 -12.33 8.96
CA ARG A 24 0.21 -13.41 9.31
C ARG A 24 1.54 -13.24 8.57
N PRO A 25 2.65 -13.83 9.05
CA PRO A 25 3.92 -13.80 8.35
C PRO A 25 3.79 -14.28 6.90
N PHE A 26 4.48 -13.61 6.00
CA PHE A 26 4.52 -13.96 4.58
C PHE A 26 5.84 -13.52 3.96
N SER A 27 6.14 -14.10 2.80
CA SER A 27 7.24 -13.67 1.94
C SER A 27 6.85 -13.92 0.48
N PHE A 28 7.28 -13.02 -0.40
CA PHE A 28 7.21 -13.16 -1.85
C PHE A 28 8.40 -12.45 -2.50
N SER A 29 8.78 -12.91 -3.69
CA SER A 29 9.91 -12.34 -4.45
C SER A 29 9.48 -11.92 -5.84
N PHE A 30 10.13 -10.88 -6.36
CA PHE A 30 9.99 -10.40 -7.73
C PHE A 30 11.34 -9.89 -8.25
N TYR A 31 11.41 -9.51 -9.51
CA TYR A 31 12.63 -9.08 -10.17
C TYR A 31 12.55 -7.62 -10.59
N VAL A 32 13.67 -6.91 -10.56
CA VAL A 32 13.83 -5.59 -11.17
C VAL A 32 14.96 -5.64 -12.19
N ASP A 33 14.69 -5.08 -13.37
CA ASP A 33 15.61 -5.10 -14.53
C ASP A 33 16.69 -4.00 -14.43
N GLN A 34 16.44 -2.96 -13.63
CA GLN A 34 17.34 -1.81 -13.53
C GLN A 34 18.05 -1.78 -12.17
N GLU A 35 19.37 -1.63 -12.20
CA GLU A 35 20.18 -1.37 -10.99
C GLU A 35 19.81 -0.04 -10.31
N ASN A 36 19.02 0.81 -10.99
CA ASN A 36 18.61 2.12 -10.51
C ASN A 36 17.22 2.12 -9.87
N MET A 37 16.74 1.00 -9.35
CA MET A 37 15.45 0.92 -8.66
C MET A 37 15.63 0.68 -7.17
N GLN A 38 14.92 1.46 -6.36
CA GLN A 38 14.77 1.27 -4.93
C GLN A 38 13.33 0.90 -4.62
N ILE A 39 13.16 -0.15 -3.81
CA ILE A 39 11.87 -0.66 -3.38
C ILE A 39 11.65 -0.33 -1.91
N GLU A 40 10.51 0.27 -1.60
CA GLU A 40 9.97 0.39 -0.25
C GLU A 40 8.64 -0.36 -0.20
N ALA A 41 8.41 -1.12 0.87
CA ALA A 41 7.21 -1.93 1.02
C ALA A 41 6.54 -1.66 2.37
N THR A 42 5.22 -1.47 2.38
CA THR A 42 4.43 -1.17 3.58
C THR A 42 3.17 -2.00 3.61
N LEU A 43 2.88 -2.61 4.75
CA LEU A 43 1.57 -3.18 5.06
C LEU A 43 0.73 -2.09 5.71
N HIS A 44 -0.42 -1.76 5.12
CA HIS A 44 -1.39 -0.89 5.75
C HIS A 44 -2.56 -1.71 6.29
N GLN A 45 -2.88 -1.48 7.56
CA GLN A 45 -4.04 -2.02 8.23
C GLN A 45 -4.99 -0.86 8.50
N SER A 46 -6.27 -1.01 8.13
CA SER A 46 -7.29 0.00 8.37
C SER A 46 -8.58 -0.64 8.87
N CYS A 47 -9.18 -0.02 9.87
CA CYS A 47 -10.52 -0.34 10.31
C CYS A 47 -11.31 0.96 10.52
N ARG A 48 -12.53 0.99 9.99
CA ARG A 48 -13.49 2.07 10.19
C ARG A 48 -14.74 1.55 10.90
N TYR A 49 -15.39 2.41 11.65
CA TYR A 49 -16.67 2.12 12.30
C TYR A 49 -17.56 3.35 12.29
N GLU A 50 -18.86 3.12 12.25
CA GLU A 50 -19.84 4.20 12.39
C GLU A 50 -20.10 4.50 13.87
N LYS A 51 -19.97 5.77 14.22
CA LYS A 51 -20.25 6.30 15.55
C LYS A 51 -21.74 6.20 15.84
N MET A 52 -22.07 6.00 17.11
CA MET A 52 -23.43 6.18 17.60
C MET A 52 -23.75 7.68 17.63
N VAL A 53 -24.48 8.17 16.63
CA VAL A 53 -25.03 9.53 16.56
C VAL A 53 -26.54 9.47 16.64
N TRP A 54 -27.14 10.31 17.49
CA TRP A 54 -28.59 10.43 17.69
C TRP A 54 -29.23 11.32 16.61
N SER A 55 -28.88 11.08 15.35
CA SER A 55 -29.41 11.79 14.17
C SER A 55 -29.29 10.89 12.94
N ASP A 56 -29.94 11.27 11.84
CA ASP A 56 -29.87 10.55 10.55
C ASP A 56 -28.53 10.72 9.81
N SER A 57 -27.49 11.21 10.51
CA SER A 57 -26.14 11.35 9.96
C SER A 57 -25.31 10.09 10.21
N SER A 58 -24.53 9.68 9.20
CA SER A 58 -23.48 8.67 9.37
C SER A 58 -22.15 9.37 9.64
N GLN A 59 -21.55 9.10 10.79
CA GLN A 59 -20.21 9.58 11.12
C GLN A 59 -19.30 8.38 11.34
N TYR A 60 -18.12 8.38 10.74
CA TYR A 60 -17.17 7.29 10.88
C TYR A 60 -15.95 7.74 11.68
N TYR A 61 -15.38 6.84 12.47
CA TYR A 61 -14.00 6.93 12.93
C TYR A 61 -13.20 5.84 12.24
N SER A 62 -11.96 6.15 11.92
CA SER A 62 -11.04 5.22 11.30
C SER A 62 -9.74 5.18 12.11
N ASP A 63 -9.22 3.98 12.29
CA ASP A 63 -7.88 3.75 12.81
C ASP A 63 -7.01 3.13 11.71
N TYR A 64 -5.74 3.52 11.67
CA TYR A 64 -4.79 3.13 10.64
C TYR A 64 -3.46 2.75 11.27
N LYS A 65 -2.84 1.72 10.71
CA LYS A 65 -1.51 1.29 11.11
C LYS A 65 -0.69 0.93 9.88
N ASP A 66 0.42 1.63 9.73
CA ASP A 66 1.42 1.38 8.69
C ASP A 66 2.58 0.61 9.30
N ILE A 67 2.90 -0.53 8.69
CA ILE A 67 3.94 -1.43 9.15
C ILE A 67 4.95 -1.58 8.01
N PRO A 68 6.19 -1.09 8.18
CA PRO A 68 7.22 -1.27 7.17
C PRO A 68 7.51 -2.77 7.02
N LEU A 69 7.55 -3.23 5.78
CA LEU A 69 7.93 -4.60 5.44
C LEU A 69 9.44 -4.69 5.24
N SER A 70 10.01 -5.86 5.52
CA SER A 70 11.41 -6.12 5.21
C SER A 70 11.58 -6.24 3.71
N VAL A 71 12.59 -5.57 3.16
CA VAL A 71 12.93 -5.59 1.73
C VAL A 71 14.40 -5.97 1.61
N VAL A 72 14.67 -7.10 0.97
CA VAL A 72 16.02 -7.61 0.73
C VAL A 72 16.24 -7.74 -0.77
N SER A 73 17.37 -7.24 -1.27
CA SER A 73 17.72 -7.29 -2.69
C SER A 73 18.97 -8.12 -2.92
N LYS A 74 18.93 -9.02 -3.91
CA LYS A 74 20.05 -9.89 -4.29
C LYS A 74 20.23 -9.89 -5.81
N LYS A 75 21.44 -9.59 -6.28
CA LYS A 75 21.78 -9.68 -7.72
C LYS A 75 21.78 -11.14 -8.18
N LYS A 76 21.11 -11.42 -9.30
CA LYS A 76 20.99 -12.76 -9.89
C LYS A 76 20.90 -12.65 -11.43
N ALA A 77 21.90 -13.19 -12.12
CA ALA A 77 21.89 -13.36 -13.59
C ALA A 77 21.37 -12.15 -14.40
N GLY A 78 21.91 -10.95 -14.14
CA GLY A 78 21.55 -9.73 -14.88
C GLY A 78 20.34 -8.96 -14.34
N MET A 79 19.58 -9.52 -13.40
CA MET A 79 18.48 -8.85 -12.69
C MET A 79 18.78 -8.75 -11.19
N THR A 80 18.00 -7.94 -10.48
CA THR A 80 17.98 -7.95 -9.01
C THR A 80 16.70 -8.60 -8.52
N GLU A 81 16.83 -9.72 -7.80
CA GLU A 81 15.72 -10.35 -7.08
C GLU A 81 15.46 -9.54 -5.81
N VAL A 82 14.21 -9.13 -5.61
CA VAL A 82 13.73 -8.38 -4.45
C VAL A 82 12.76 -9.27 -3.69
N THR A 83 13.08 -9.55 -2.43
CA THR A 83 12.22 -10.30 -1.50
C THR A 83 11.59 -9.33 -0.52
N VAL A 84 10.27 -9.39 -0.40
CA VAL A 84 9.48 -8.62 0.56
C VAL A 84 8.89 -9.58 1.61
N SER A 85 9.11 -9.31 2.89
CA SER A 85 8.60 -10.16 3.97
C SER A 85 7.98 -9.40 5.13
N LEU A 86 7.05 -10.10 5.79
CA LEU A 86 6.56 -9.78 7.12
C LEU A 86 6.98 -10.91 8.06
N ASP A 87 7.84 -10.61 9.02
CA ASP A 87 8.49 -11.66 9.82
C ASP A 87 7.64 -12.17 10.99
N ARG A 88 6.66 -11.36 11.43
CA ARG A 88 5.79 -11.68 12.58
C ARG A 88 4.35 -11.31 12.32
N THR A 89 3.44 -11.92 13.07
CA THR A 89 2.01 -11.57 12.99
C THR A 89 1.78 -10.15 13.49
N HIS A 90 1.05 -9.35 12.70
CA HIS A 90 0.55 -8.04 13.10
C HIS A 90 -0.97 -8.05 13.21
N LYS A 91 -1.45 -7.68 14.41
CA LYS A 91 -2.87 -7.57 14.72
C LYS A 91 -3.20 -6.13 15.05
N MET A 92 -4.25 -5.62 14.43
CA MET A 92 -4.90 -4.37 14.83
C MET A 92 -6.31 -4.73 15.28
N LYS A 93 -6.64 -4.36 16.52
CA LYS A 93 -7.94 -4.61 17.12
C LYS A 93 -8.52 -3.26 17.52
N ILE A 94 -9.77 -3.02 17.13
CA ILE A 94 -10.55 -1.90 17.63
C ILE A 94 -11.64 -2.46 18.53
N GLU A 95 -11.82 -1.82 19.69
CA GLU A 95 -12.85 -2.13 20.69
C GLU A 95 -13.64 -0.87 21.02
N GLY A 96 -14.94 -1.00 21.26
CA GLY A 96 -15.80 0.10 21.68
C GLY A 96 -17.28 -0.11 21.34
N PHE A 97 -18.09 0.91 21.60
CA PHE A 97 -19.54 0.92 21.34
C PHE A 97 -19.82 1.52 19.96
N PHE A 98 -20.02 0.67 18.96
CA PHE A 98 -20.19 1.09 17.57
C PHE A 98 -21.45 0.50 16.93
N LYS A 99 -21.98 1.15 15.89
CA LYS A 99 -23.01 0.55 15.04
C LYS A 99 -22.42 -0.64 14.25
N PRO A 100 -23.25 -1.61 13.78
CA PRO A 100 -22.79 -2.83 13.10
C PRO A 100 -22.26 -2.62 11.66
N THR A 101 -22.00 -1.38 11.26
CA THR A 101 -21.46 -0.94 9.96
C THR A 101 -19.93 -0.76 10.02
N LYS A 102 -19.27 -1.63 10.78
CA LYS A 102 -17.81 -1.72 10.85
C LYS A 102 -17.22 -2.27 9.54
N GLY A 103 -15.99 -1.87 9.24
CA GLY A 103 -15.27 -2.35 8.07
C GLY A 103 -13.77 -2.39 8.31
N CYS A 104 -13.09 -3.50 8.02
CA CYS A 104 -11.63 -3.61 8.10
C CYS A 104 -11.02 -4.08 6.77
N TYR A 105 -9.78 -3.68 6.48
CA TYR A 105 -8.96 -4.22 5.39
C TYR A 105 -7.46 -4.21 5.75
N SER A 106 -6.69 -5.03 5.04
CA SER A 106 -5.22 -5.00 5.06
C SER A 106 -4.71 -5.00 3.62
N ASN A 107 -3.84 -4.07 3.24
CA ASN A 107 -3.23 -4.07 1.91
C ASN A 107 -1.72 -3.90 1.97
N ILE A 108 -1.05 -4.20 0.87
CA ILE A 108 0.38 -3.98 0.70
C ILE A 108 0.56 -2.89 -0.33
N SER A 109 1.42 -1.93 -0.02
CA SER A 109 1.93 -0.95 -0.94
C SER A 109 3.39 -1.22 -1.25
N LEU A 110 3.74 -1.24 -2.53
CA LEU A 110 5.10 -1.22 -3.03
C LEU A 110 5.36 0.11 -3.72
N LYS A 111 6.29 0.88 -3.17
CA LYS A 111 6.78 2.11 -3.76
C LYS A 111 8.11 1.83 -4.46
N VAL A 112 8.11 2.04 -5.77
CA VAL A 112 9.26 1.86 -6.66
C VAL A 112 9.81 3.24 -6.98
N SER A 113 11.07 3.50 -6.68
CA SER A 113 11.72 4.79 -6.93
C SER A 113 12.96 4.62 -7.81
N ASP A 114 13.14 5.50 -8.78
CA ASP A 114 14.35 5.58 -9.60
C ASP A 114 15.46 6.29 -8.80
N THR A 115 16.59 5.63 -8.63
CA THR A 115 17.74 6.13 -7.87
C THR A 115 18.68 7.00 -8.71
N LYS A 116 18.48 7.03 -10.04
CA LYS A 116 19.30 7.78 -10.99
C LYS A 116 18.63 9.07 -11.44
N TYR A 117 17.32 9.07 -11.65
CA TYR A 117 16.59 10.17 -12.26
C TYR A 117 15.58 10.83 -11.30
N SER A 118 15.41 12.15 -11.50
CA SER A 118 14.47 12.99 -10.77
C SER A 118 13.32 13.43 -11.65
N ILE A 119 12.22 13.87 -11.02
CA ILE A 119 11.09 14.48 -11.72
C ILE A 119 11.49 15.79 -12.40
N GLY A 120 12.44 16.55 -11.85
CA GLY A 120 12.98 17.79 -12.43
C GLY A 120 12.02 18.98 -12.56
N TRP A 121 10.70 18.76 -12.48
CA TRP A 121 9.69 19.81 -12.53
C TRP A 121 9.80 20.77 -11.36
N ALA A 122 9.55 22.07 -11.59
CA ALA A 122 9.65 23.12 -10.57
C ALA A 122 10.97 23.07 -9.78
N ASN A 123 12.09 22.78 -10.46
CA ASN A 123 13.43 22.63 -9.89
C ASN A 123 13.56 21.52 -8.82
N ARG A 124 12.66 20.52 -8.83
CA ARG A 124 12.66 19.36 -7.92
C ARG A 124 13.62 18.27 -8.39
N PHE A 125 14.91 18.60 -8.42
CA PHE A 125 15.98 17.65 -8.72
C PHE A 125 16.30 16.71 -7.55
N ASP A 126 15.79 17.02 -6.35
CA ASP A 126 15.89 16.21 -5.13
C ASP A 126 14.83 15.11 -5.03
N LYS A 127 13.87 15.09 -5.97
CA LYS A 127 12.74 14.16 -5.95
C LYS A 127 12.89 13.12 -7.05
N ALA A 128 13.13 11.89 -6.62
CA ALA A 128 13.15 10.72 -7.47
C ALA A 128 11.83 10.57 -8.25
N ILE A 129 11.93 10.00 -9.44
CA ILE A 129 10.78 9.44 -10.13
C ILE A 129 10.32 8.25 -9.29
N ALA A 130 9.08 8.24 -8.82
CA ALA A 130 8.56 7.21 -7.95
C ALA A 130 7.10 6.92 -8.26
N MET A 131 6.75 5.63 -8.20
CA MET A 131 5.40 5.13 -8.39
C MET A 131 5.02 4.18 -7.27
N GLU A 132 3.75 4.12 -6.95
CA GLU A 132 3.23 3.30 -5.87
C GLU A 132 2.18 2.33 -6.41
N VAL A 133 2.37 1.05 -6.13
CA VAL A 133 1.43 -0.03 -6.48
C VAL A 133 0.82 -0.56 -5.20
N ARG A 134 -0.51 -0.56 -5.11
CA ARG A 134 -1.23 -1.05 -3.94
C ARG A 134 -2.08 -2.24 -4.31
N THR A 135 -2.10 -3.26 -3.45
CA THR A 135 -3.13 -4.29 -3.56
C THR A 135 -4.50 -3.69 -3.25
N LYS A 136 -5.47 -3.95 -4.13
CA LYS A 136 -6.83 -3.46 -3.98
C LYS A 136 -7.57 -4.36 -2.99
N GLN A 137 -7.87 -3.83 -1.80
CA GLN A 137 -8.81 -4.46 -0.88
C GLN A 137 -9.85 -3.44 -0.43
N PHE A 138 -11.12 -3.86 -0.39
CA PHE A 138 -12.21 -3.06 0.15
C PHE A 138 -12.50 -3.43 1.59
N TYR A 139 -13.08 -2.50 2.35
CA TYR A 139 -13.53 -2.75 3.72
C TYR A 139 -14.51 -3.93 3.75
N LYS A 140 -14.16 -4.99 4.49
CA LYS A 140 -15.05 -6.13 4.78
C LYS A 140 -15.77 -5.89 6.10
N LYS A 141 -17.04 -6.29 6.19
CA LYS A 141 -17.91 -6.05 7.36
C LYS A 141 -17.41 -6.70 8.65
N ASP A 142 -16.65 -7.77 8.52
CA ASP A 142 -16.12 -8.57 9.62
C ASP A 142 -14.60 -8.51 9.71
N ASP A 143 -14.01 -9.32 10.58
CA ASP A 143 -12.57 -9.46 10.72
C ASP A 143 -11.91 -9.70 9.35
N SER A 144 -10.84 -8.96 9.07
CA SER A 144 -10.13 -9.06 7.81
C SER A 144 -8.78 -9.75 7.98
N GLN A 145 -8.47 -10.64 7.06
CA GLN A 145 -7.13 -11.19 6.89
C GLN A 145 -6.58 -10.68 5.57
N ILE A 146 -5.28 -10.39 5.57
CA ILE A 146 -4.60 -10.13 4.31
C ILE A 146 -4.69 -11.38 3.42
N ASP A 147 -5.08 -11.15 2.16
CA ASP A 147 -5.09 -12.19 1.16
C ASP A 147 -3.79 -12.13 0.38
N ILE A 148 -2.84 -12.98 0.77
CA ILE A 148 -1.51 -13.00 0.16
C ILE A 148 -1.55 -13.54 -1.28
N SER A 149 -2.60 -14.28 -1.67
CA SER A 149 -2.71 -14.80 -3.03
C SER A 149 -2.81 -13.66 -4.05
N LEU A 150 -3.63 -12.64 -3.77
CA LEU A 150 -3.75 -11.43 -4.60
C LEU A 150 -2.42 -10.67 -4.72
N VAL A 151 -1.63 -10.64 -3.64
CA VAL A 151 -0.30 -10.01 -3.65
C VAL A 151 0.62 -10.81 -4.57
N ARG A 152 0.62 -12.14 -4.44
CA ARG A 152 1.44 -13.04 -5.25
C ARG A 152 1.08 -12.95 -6.72
N ASP A 153 -0.20 -12.98 -7.07
CA ASP A 153 -0.65 -12.86 -8.45
C ASP A 153 -0.22 -11.52 -9.09
N THR A 154 -0.15 -10.45 -8.27
CA THR A 154 0.25 -9.12 -8.74
C THR A 154 1.76 -8.98 -8.90
N PHE A 155 2.56 -9.54 -7.97
CA PHE A 155 3.99 -9.24 -7.87
C PHE A 155 4.90 -10.44 -8.03
N GLU A 156 4.49 -11.62 -7.58
CA GLU A 156 5.39 -12.77 -7.46
C GLU A 156 5.92 -13.21 -8.82
N ASN A 157 7.24 -13.37 -8.89
CA ASN A 157 7.99 -13.73 -10.10
C ASN A 157 7.84 -12.75 -11.27
N LYS A 158 7.31 -11.55 -11.05
CA LYS A 158 7.19 -10.51 -12.07
C LYS A 158 8.49 -9.74 -12.25
N VAL A 159 8.74 -9.24 -13.45
CA VAL A 159 9.83 -8.30 -13.75
C VAL A 159 9.28 -6.87 -13.79
N LEU A 160 9.68 -6.05 -12.83
CA LEU A 160 9.30 -4.65 -12.74
C LEU A 160 10.30 -3.76 -13.49
N THR A 161 9.77 -2.92 -14.36
CA THR A 161 10.58 -1.98 -15.16
C THR A 161 9.94 -0.60 -15.28
N PHE A 162 10.77 0.44 -15.41
CA PHE A 162 10.30 1.78 -15.77
C PHE A 162 10.38 1.94 -17.27
N PHE A 163 9.25 2.26 -17.88
CA PHE A 163 9.16 2.62 -19.29
C PHE A 163 9.09 4.14 -19.44
N TYR A 164 10.09 4.70 -20.12
CA TYR A 164 10.23 6.14 -20.34
C TYR A 164 9.74 6.52 -21.75
N LYS A 165 8.54 7.09 -21.85
CA LYS A 165 8.01 7.60 -23.12
C LYS A 165 8.35 9.08 -23.30
N GLU A 166 9.19 9.37 -24.27
CA GLU A 166 9.56 10.74 -24.61
C GLU A 166 8.38 11.55 -25.19
N SER A 167 8.36 12.83 -24.83
CA SER A 167 7.54 13.89 -25.42
C SER A 167 8.41 15.15 -25.59
N VAL A 168 7.88 16.19 -26.22
CA VAL A 168 8.66 17.37 -26.68
C VAL A 168 9.47 18.00 -25.54
N ARG A 169 8.92 18.10 -24.32
CA ARG A 169 9.59 18.73 -23.16
C ARG A 169 9.68 17.85 -21.93
N GLN A 170 9.27 16.59 -22.02
CA GLN A 170 9.13 15.71 -20.85
C GLN A 170 9.19 14.23 -21.21
N PHE A 171 9.35 13.40 -20.19
CA PHE A 171 9.12 11.97 -20.24
C PHE A 171 7.87 11.63 -19.44
N ASN A 172 6.97 10.84 -20.03
CA ASN A 172 5.93 10.15 -19.29
C ASN A 172 6.48 8.79 -18.90
N VAL A 173 6.65 8.57 -17.60
CA VAL A 173 7.18 7.35 -17.03
C VAL A 173 6.01 6.47 -16.62
N PHE A 174 6.10 5.18 -16.95
CA PHE A 174 5.14 4.15 -16.60
C PHE A 174 5.83 3.00 -15.88
N LEU A 175 5.12 2.31 -15.00
CA LEU A 175 5.59 1.08 -14.38
C LEU A 175 5.04 -0.13 -15.15
N TYR A 176 5.93 -1.01 -15.55
CA TYR A 176 5.63 -2.19 -16.34
C TYR A 176 5.90 -3.45 -15.50
N PHE A 177 5.12 -4.50 -15.74
CA PHE A 177 5.24 -5.83 -15.18
C PHE A 177 5.32 -6.80 -16.35
N ASP A 178 6.43 -7.55 -16.45
CA ASP A 178 6.70 -8.48 -17.56
C ASP A 178 6.57 -7.83 -18.96
N GLY A 179 6.92 -6.55 -19.07
CA GLY A 179 6.82 -5.80 -20.32
C GLY A 179 5.43 -5.22 -20.64
N GLU A 180 4.44 -5.44 -19.78
CA GLU A 180 3.10 -4.85 -19.91
C GLU A 180 2.88 -3.69 -18.94
N ARG A 181 2.19 -2.64 -19.41
CA ARG A 181 1.87 -1.48 -18.57
C ARG A 181 0.86 -1.87 -17.49
N ASN A 182 1.16 -1.54 -16.23
CA ASN A 182 0.15 -1.56 -15.17
C ASN A 182 -0.72 -0.30 -15.23
N TRP A 183 -1.98 -0.47 -15.60
CA TRP A 183 -2.95 0.63 -15.74
C TRP A 183 -3.50 1.13 -14.41
N ASP A 184 -3.33 0.37 -13.34
CA ASP A 184 -3.74 0.77 -11.99
C ASP A 184 -2.75 1.73 -11.34
N VAL A 185 -1.60 1.96 -11.98
CA VAL A 185 -0.55 2.87 -11.53
C VAL A 185 -0.56 4.11 -12.43
N PHE A 186 -0.75 5.28 -11.82
CA PHE A 186 -0.66 6.53 -12.56
C PHE A 186 0.75 6.77 -13.07
N SER A 187 0.84 7.19 -14.34
CA SER A 187 2.11 7.61 -14.92
C SER A 187 2.63 8.86 -14.22
N GLN A 188 3.94 8.98 -14.12
CA GLN A 188 4.59 10.17 -13.60
C GLN A 188 5.28 10.93 -14.72
N SER A 189 5.19 12.26 -14.71
CA SER A 189 5.94 13.10 -15.65
C SER A 189 7.29 13.50 -15.06
N ALA A 190 8.34 13.44 -15.88
CA ALA A 190 9.67 13.95 -15.56
C ALA A 190 10.13 14.96 -16.63
N ALA A 191 10.72 16.07 -16.20
CA ALA A 191 11.24 17.09 -17.09
C ALA A 191 12.42 16.54 -17.91
N LYS A 192 12.42 16.84 -19.21
CA LYS A 192 13.53 16.48 -20.10
C LYS A 192 14.67 17.48 -19.95
N ASN A 193 15.89 16.97 -19.78
CA ASN A 193 17.10 17.78 -19.85
C ASN A 193 17.46 18.02 -21.32
N ILE A 194 17.45 19.29 -21.74
CA ILE A 194 17.72 19.68 -23.14
C ILE A 194 19.14 19.30 -23.57
N LYS A 195 20.10 19.27 -22.65
CA LYS A 195 21.51 18.96 -22.95
C LYS A 195 21.75 17.48 -23.20
N THR A 196 21.10 16.61 -22.43
CA THR A 196 21.36 15.16 -22.47
C THR A 196 20.28 14.37 -23.20
N GLY A 197 19.12 14.98 -23.46
CA GLY A 197 17.95 14.29 -24.00
C GLY A 197 17.26 13.35 -23.01
N LEU A 198 17.75 13.24 -21.77
CA LEU A 198 17.26 12.32 -20.74
C LEU A 198 16.56 13.07 -19.59
N PRO A 199 15.86 12.39 -18.67
CA PRO A 199 15.44 13.00 -17.41
C PRO A 199 16.62 13.59 -16.62
N TYR A 200 16.35 14.59 -15.77
CA TYR A 200 17.39 15.16 -14.91
C TYR A 200 17.88 14.15 -13.89
N LEU A 201 19.20 14.12 -13.64
CA LEU A 201 19.79 13.27 -12.60
C LEU A 201 19.27 13.65 -11.22
N LEU A 202 19.03 12.63 -10.38
CA LEU A 202 18.65 12.79 -8.99
C LEU A 202 19.82 13.38 -8.20
N LYS A 203 19.57 14.53 -7.57
CA LYS A 203 20.51 15.15 -6.64
C LYS A 203 20.25 14.61 -5.24
N LYS A 204 21.24 13.94 -4.67
CA LYS A 204 21.22 13.61 -3.24
C LYS A 204 21.26 14.92 -2.45
N LYS A 205 20.44 14.99 -1.40
CA LYS A 205 20.56 16.06 -0.39
C LYS A 205 21.75 15.78 0.51
#